data_AF-A0A955Q1N3-F1
#
_entry.id   AF-A0A955Q1N3-F1
#
_cell.length_a   1.000
_cell.length_b   1.000
_cell.length_c   1.000
_cell.angle_alpha   90.00
_cell.angle_beta   90.00
_cell.angle_gamma   90.00
#
_symmetry.space_group_name_H-M   'P 1'
#
loop_
_entity.id
_entity.type
_entity.pdbx_description
1 polymer ?
#
loop_
_entity_poly.entity_id
_entity_poly.type
_entity_poly.pdbx_seq_one_letter_code
_entity_poly.pdbx_strand_id
1 'polypeptide(L)'
;MIGTFHMIEGAPLWLTLMTFFLFSMGMARSAQDTNQKTYAFKVFLDDDEIGFQRFVVSAKGTRTQINVEAEFDVKYFFITFYTYRHTNAEVWEGECLKEIRAKTNDNGESFFVEGTSKGGKLRLHTH
;
A
#
# COMPACT_ATOMS: atom_id res chain seq x y z
N MET A 1 -43.40 32.95 60.02
CA MET A 1 -42.32 32.92 59.01
C MET A 1 -42.52 31.68 58.16
N ILE A 2 -42.97 31.87 56.92
CA ILE A 2 -43.35 30.80 55.98
C ILE A 2 -42.17 30.62 55.04
N GLY A 3 -41.54 29.43 55.06
CA GLY A 3 -40.48 29.07 54.13
C GLY A 3 -41.08 28.67 52.79
N THR A 4 -40.71 29.38 51.72
CA THR A 4 -41.09 29.09 50.35
C THR A 4 -40.36 27.84 49.85
N PHE A 5 -41.14 26.81 49.51
CA PHE A 5 -40.69 25.59 48.87
C PHE A 5 -40.47 25.89 47.38
N HIS A 6 -39.22 25.95 46.92
CA HIS A 6 -38.90 26.06 45.49
C HIS A 6 -39.08 24.69 44.83
N MET A 7 -40.17 24.58 44.07
CA MET A 7 -40.47 23.49 43.15
C MET A 7 -39.34 23.38 42.11
N ILE A 8 -38.69 22.21 42.04
CA ILE A 8 -37.82 21.86 40.91
C ILE A 8 -38.75 21.47 39.77
N GLU A 9 -39.06 22.43 38.90
CA GLU A 9 -39.83 22.19 37.68
C GLU A 9 -39.09 21.18 36.79
N GLY A 10 -39.80 20.16 36.33
CA GLY A 10 -39.27 19.08 35.51
C GLY A 10 -38.63 19.63 34.24
N ALA A 11 -37.34 19.34 34.06
CA ALA A 11 -36.67 19.56 32.79
C ALA A 11 -37.48 18.87 31.69
N PRO A 12 -37.90 19.60 30.65
CA PRO A 12 -38.93 19.11 29.77
C PRO A 12 -38.36 18.04 28.84
N LEU A 13 -39.10 16.92 28.66
CA LEU A 13 -38.69 15.66 27.99
C LEU A 13 -38.11 15.81 26.57
N TRP A 14 -38.22 16.98 25.94
CA TRP A 14 -37.63 17.29 24.63
C TRP A 14 -36.12 17.54 24.69
N LEU A 15 -35.55 17.91 25.85
CA LEU A 15 -34.09 18.09 25.99
C LEU A 15 -33.31 16.77 26.09
N THR A 16 -33.92 15.68 26.58
CA THR A 16 -33.25 14.36 26.68
C THR A 16 -33.26 13.57 25.37
N LEU A 17 -34.25 13.79 24.48
CA LEU A 17 -34.25 13.19 23.14
C LEU A 17 -33.24 13.84 22.19
N MET A 18 -32.93 15.13 22.35
CA MET A 18 -31.92 15.82 21.53
C MET A 18 -30.47 15.41 21.84
N THR A 19 -30.17 15.00 23.07
CA THR A 19 -28.82 14.58 23.46
C THR A 19 -28.49 13.15 23.01
N PHE A 20 -29.48 12.26 22.91
CA PHE A 20 -29.26 10.90 22.38
C PHE A 20 -29.02 10.87 20.86
N PHE A 21 -29.62 11.81 20.12
CA PHE A 21 -29.47 11.90 18.66
C PHE A 21 -28.12 12.48 18.22
N LEU A 22 -27.49 13.31 19.07
CA LEU A 22 -26.15 13.87 18.80
C LEU A 22 -25.01 12.91 19.18
N PHE A 23 -25.27 11.86 19.97
CA PHE A 23 -24.24 10.89 20.36
C PHE A 23 -24.02 9.76 19.33
N SER A 24 -24.98 9.50 18.43
CA SER A 24 -24.84 8.47 17.39
C SER A 24 -24.10 8.96 16.12
N MET A 25 -23.93 10.27 15.95
CA MET A 25 -23.34 10.88 14.75
C MET A 25 -21.80 10.91 14.74
N GLY A 26 -21.14 10.37 15.78
CA GLY A 26 -19.71 10.58 16.02
C GLY A 26 -18.74 9.56 15.39
N MET A 27 -19.21 8.54 14.68
CA MET A 27 -18.31 7.52 14.10
C MET A 27 -18.61 7.21 12.63
N ALA A 28 -18.68 8.23 11.78
CA ALA A 28 -18.38 8.03 10.36
C ALA A 28 -16.89 7.70 10.23
N ARG A 29 -16.54 6.42 10.29
CA ARG A 29 -15.17 5.93 10.05
C ARG A 29 -14.87 6.21 8.58
N SER A 30 -14.06 7.23 8.30
CA SER A 30 -13.61 7.50 6.93
C SER A 30 -12.94 6.25 6.39
N ALA A 31 -13.57 5.60 5.40
CA ALA A 31 -12.91 4.60 4.61
C ALA A 31 -11.78 5.32 3.86
N GLN A 32 -10.54 5.11 4.29
CA GLN A 32 -9.39 5.61 3.54
C GLN A 32 -9.36 4.85 2.21
N ASP A 33 -9.80 5.54 1.16
CA ASP A 33 -9.76 5.05 -0.21
C ASP A 33 -8.33 4.63 -0.55
N THR A 34 -8.16 3.38 -0.93
CA THR A 34 -6.86 2.85 -1.34
C THR A 34 -6.77 3.07 -2.83
N ASN A 35 -5.99 4.07 -3.25
CA ASN A 35 -5.80 4.34 -4.66
C ASN A 35 -4.83 3.31 -5.23
N GLN A 36 -5.34 2.37 -6.03
CA GLN A 36 -4.51 1.36 -6.69
C GLN A 36 -4.39 1.68 -8.19
N LYS A 37 -3.15 1.66 -8.69
CA LYS A 37 -2.83 1.80 -10.11
C LYS A 37 -1.93 0.67 -10.56
N THR A 38 -2.20 0.15 -11.75
CA THR A 38 -1.37 -0.86 -12.40
C THR A 38 -0.73 -0.27 -13.64
N TYR A 39 0.58 -0.43 -13.76
CA TYR A 39 1.34 -0.10 -14.97
C TYR A 39 1.88 -1.40 -15.56
N ALA A 40 1.46 -1.74 -16.77
CA ALA A 40 1.86 -2.96 -17.45
C ALA A 40 2.59 -2.60 -18.75
N PHE A 41 3.79 -3.15 -18.90
CA PHE A 41 4.67 -2.90 -20.04
C PHE A 41 5.02 -4.23 -20.70
N LYS A 42 4.97 -4.24 -22.02
CA LYS A 42 5.61 -5.28 -22.82
C LYS A 42 7.09 -4.97 -22.93
N VAL A 43 7.92 -6.00 -22.93
CA VAL A 43 9.37 -5.87 -23.09
C VAL A 43 9.76 -6.48 -24.43
N PHE A 44 10.51 -5.73 -25.21
CA PHE A 44 10.98 -6.12 -26.53
C PHE A 44 12.51 -6.18 -26.55
N LEU A 45 13.04 -7.17 -27.26
CA LEU A 45 14.43 -7.19 -27.71
C LEU A 45 14.40 -7.06 -29.23
N ASP A 46 14.90 -5.92 -29.73
CA ASP A 46 14.61 -5.47 -31.09
C ASP A 46 13.08 -5.41 -31.34
N ASP A 47 12.57 -6.14 -32.32
CA ASP A 47 11.14 -6.20 -32.65
C ASP A 47 10.41 -7.39 -31.98
N ASP A 48 11.14 -8.26 -31.28
CA ASP A 48 10.59 -9.46 -30.67
C ASP A 48 10.11 -9.18 -29.24
N GLU A 49 8.83 -9.43 -28.96
CA GLU A 49 8.29 -9.37 -27.59
C GLU A 49 8.85 -10.55 -26.78
N ILE A 50 9.70 -10.23 -25.79
CA ILE A 50 10.36 -11.22 -24.93
C ILE A 50 9.68 -11.38 -23.58
N GLY A 51 8.66 -10.58 -23.25
CA GLY A 51 7.91 -10.74 -22.01
C GLY A 51 7.30 -9.44 -21.50
N PHE A 52 7.24 -9.28 -20.18
CA PHE A 52 6.56 -8.15 -19.55
C PHE A 52 7.22 -7.67 -18.27
N GLN A 53 6.86 -6.43 -17.91
CA GLN A 53 7.09 -5.88 -16.58
C GLN A 53 5.83 -5.19 -16.08
N ARG A 54 5.41 -5.49 -14.85
CA ARG A 54 4.17 -5.00 -14.24
C ARG A 54 4.47 -4.38 -12.88
N PHE A 55 3.92 -3.20 -12.66
CA PHE A 55 3.94 -2.50 -11.38
C PHE A 55 2.53 -2.37 -10.85
N VAL A 56 2.31 -2.74 -9.59
CA VAL A 56 1.08 -2.49 -8.85
C VAL A 56 1.41 -1.53 -7.73
N VAL A 57 0.89 -0.30 -7.83
CA VAL A 57 1.10 0.79 -6.89
C VAL A 57 -0.18 1.00 -6.09
N SER A 58 -0.13 0.78 -4.79
CA SER A 58 -1.26 0.96 -3.88
C SER A 58 -0.92 2.03 -2.85
N ALA A 59 -1.62 3.16 -2.88
CA ALA A 59 -1.40 4.30 -1.99
C ALA A 59 -2.54 4.44 -0.97
N LYS A 60 -2.18 4.69 0.29
CA LYS A 60 -3.09 4.96 1.41
C LYS A 60 -2.48 6.02 2.33
N GLY A 61 -3.00 7.25 2.25
CA GLY A 61 -2.41 8.38 2.96
C GLY A 61 -0.97 8.64 2.49
N THR A 62 -0.01 8.68 3.41
CA THR A 62 1.42 8.84 3.10
C THR A 62 2.12 7.53 2.74
N ARG A 63 1.47 6.38 2.93
CA ARG A 63 2.06 5.07 2.68
C ARG A 63 1.77 4.60 1.27
N THR A 64 2.81 4.24 0.53
CA THR A 64 2.70 3.65 -0.81
C THR A 64 3.37 2.29 -0.81
N GLN A 65 2.68 1.27 -1.30
CA GLN A 65 3.25 -0.03 -1.57
C GLN A 65 3.40 -0.22 -3.07
N ILE A 66 4.57 -0.66 -3.51
CA ILE A 66 4.86 -0.96 -4.92
C ILE A 66 5.24 -2.44 -5.00
N ASN A 67 4.51 -3.20 -5.81
CA ASN A 67 4.89 -4.56 -6.16
C ASN A 67 5.25 -4.60 -7.63
N VAL A 68 6.42 -5.15 -7.96
CA VAL A 68 6.93 -5.30 -9.32
C VAL A 68 7.10 -6.77 -9.64
N GLU A 69 6.74 -7.13 -10.86
CA GLU A 69 6.95 -8.45 -11.43
C GLU A 69 7.49 -8.27 -12.85
N ALA A 70 8.54 -9.01 -13.19
CA ALA A 70 9.06 -9.05 -14.55
C ALA A 70 9.42 -10.48 -14.95
N GLU A 71 9.03 -10.87 -16.15
CA GLU A 71 9.34 -12.17 -16.74
C GLU A 71 9.76 -11.98 -18.18
N PHE A 72 11.00 -12.37 -18.49
CA PHE A 72 11.55 -12.34 -19.85
C PHE A 72 12.00 -13.73 -20.28
N ASP A 73 11.66 -14.11 -21.50
CA ASP A 73 12.10 -15.32 -22.18
C ASP A 73 12.66 -14.95 -23.55
N VAL A 74 13.99 -14.99 -23.69
CA VAL A 74 14.62 -14.80 -24.99
C VAL A 74 14.69 -16.15 -25.68
N LYS A 75 13.96 -16.27 -26.77
CA LYS A 75 13.84 -17.50 -27.56
C LYS A 75 14.44 -17.28 -28.93
N TYR A 76 15.10 -18.32 -29.45
CA TYR A 76 15.49 -18.37 -30.84
C TYR A 76 15.10 -19.75 -31.39
N PHE A 77 14.25 -19.76 -32.41
CA PHE A 77 13.48 -20.94 -32.84
C PHE A 77 12.75 -21.61 -31.66
N PHE A 78 13.04 -22.88 -31.38
CA PHE A 78 12.38 -23.69 -30.34
C PHE A 78 13.19 -23.76 -29.04
N ILE A 79 14.27 -22.98 -28.91
CA ILE A 79 15.20 -23.02 -27.78
C ILE A 79 15.12 -21.69 -27.00
N THR A 80 14.97 -21.77 -25.68
CA THR A 80 15.11 -20.62 -24.78
C THR A 80 16.59 -20.44 -24.43
N PHE A 81 17.16 -19.27 -24.76
CA PHE A 81 18.57 -18.96 -24.54
C PHE A 81 18.81 -18.23 -23.22
N TYR A 82 17.79 -17.51 -22.74
CA TYR A 82 17.89 -16.71 -21.55
C TYR A 82 16.52 -16.55 -20.88
N THR A 83 16.49 -16.67 -19.57
CA THR A 83 15.31 -16.43 -18.73
C THR A 83 15.63 -15.38 -17.68
N TYR A 84 14.73 -14.43 -17.47
CA TYR A 84 14.80 -13.51 -16.34
C TYR A 84 13.48 -13.56 -15.59
N ARG A 85 13.53 -13.73 -14.27
CA ARG A 85 12.36 -13.71 -13.39
C ARG A 85 12.66 -12.81 -12.21
N HIS A 86 11.86 -11.78 -12.02
CA HIS A 86 12.07 -10.80 -10.98
C HIS A 86 10.79 -10.46 -10.26
N THR A 87 10.91 -10.36 -8.94
CA THR A 87 9.86 -9.83 -8.05
C THR A 87 10.47 -8.81 -7.12
N ASN A 88 9.73 -7.74 -6.84
CA ASN A 88 10.14 -6.71 -5.89
C ASN A 88 8.90 -6.20 -5.13
N ALA A 89 9.00 -6.11 -3.81
CA ALA A 89 8.02 -5.47 -2.96
C ALA A 89 8.67 -4.33 -2.18
N GLU A 90 8.13 -3.12 -2.35
CA GLU A 90 8.60 -1.91 -1.72
C GLU A 90 7.53 -1.28 -0.84
N VAL A 91 7.96 -0.70 0.27
CA VAL A 91 7.12 0.14 1.12
C VAL A 91 7.76 1.51 1.23
N TRP A 92 6.99 2.52 0.87
CA TRP A 92 7.36 3.93 0.91
C TRP A 92 6.48 4.68 1.90
N GLU A 93 7.05 5.71 2.49
CA GLU A 93 6.33 6.70 3.27
C GLU A 93 6.74 8.10 2.78
N GLY A 94 5.80 8.79 2.13
CA GLY A 94 6.11 9.96 1.31
C GLY A 94 7.09 9.58 0.20
N GLU A 95 8.23 10.28 0.14
CA GLU A 95 9.31 10.03 -0.83
C GLU A 95 10.43 9.15 -0.26
N CYS A 96 10.24 8.58 0.94
CA CYS A 96 11.27 7.82 1.63
C CYS A 96 10.99 6.31 1.54
N LEU A 97 11.88 5.57 0.89
CA LEU A 97 11.86 4.10 0.89
C LEU A 97 12.12 3.56 2.30
N LYS A 98 11.16 2.81 2.82
CA LYS A 98 11.22 2.20 4.16
C LYS A 98 11.63 0.75 4.13
N GLU A 99 11.19 0.02 3.12
CA GLU A 99 11.48 -1.40 2.98
C GLU A 99 11.55 -1.78 1.50
N ILE A 100 12.47 -2.67 1.16
CA ILE A 100 12.55 -3.31 -0.15
C ILE A 100 12.86 -4.79 0.05
N ARG A 101 12.17 -5.65 -0.70
CA ARG A 101 12.48 -7.08 -0.81
C ARG A 101 12.37 -7.47 -2.26
N ALA A 102 13.51 -7.70 -2.89
CA ALA A 102 13.60 -8.11 -4.28
C ALA A 102 14.30 -9.46 -4.41
N LYS A 103 13.82 -10.26 -5.35
CA LYS A 103 14.43 -11.52 -5.77
C LYS A 103 14.50 -11.54 -7.28
N THR A 104 15.65 -11.95 -7.79
CA THR A 104 15.89 -12.12 -9.22
C THR A 104 16.45 -13.51 -9.46
N ASN A 105 15.89 -14.24 -10.41
CA ASN A 105 16.56 -15.35 -11.06
C ASN A 105 16.97 -14.87 -12.46
N ASP A 106 18.27 -14.72 -12.66
CA ASP A 106 18.90 -14.28 -13.89
C ASP A 106 19.56 -15.51 -14.54
N ASN A 107 18.85 -16.10 -15.48
CA ASN A 107 19.27 -17.27 -16.24
C ASN A 107 19.76 -18.45 -15.38
N GLY A 108 19.05 -18.71 -14.27
CA GLY A 108 19.39 -19.74 -13.30
C GLY A 108 20.20 -19.24 -12.10
N GLU A 109 20.88 -18.09 -12.20
CA GLU A 109 21.60 -17.49 -11.07
C GLU A 109 20.65 -16.67 -10.20
N SER A 110 20.70 -16.86 -8.88
CA SER A 110 19.74 -16.24 -7.96
C SER A 110 20.36 -15.10 -7.16
N PHE A 111 19.69 -13.95 -7.19
CA PHE A 111 20.07 -12.73 -6.47
C PHE A 111 18.92 -12.28 -5.57
N PHE A 112 19.27 -11.57 -4.50
CA PHE A 112 18.29 -10.89 -3.66
C PHE A 112 18.81 -9.54 -3.16
N VAL A 113 17.85 -8.67 -2.86
CA VAL A 113 18.08 -7.42 -2.13
C VAL A 113 17.01 -7.30 -1.06
N GLU A 114 17.43 -7.21 0.20
CA GLU A 114 16.57 -6.91 1.33
C GLU A 114 17.03 -5.62 1.99
N GLY A 115 16.12 -4.70 2.22
CA GLY A 115 16.44 -3.40 2.78
C GLY A 115 15.42 -2.93 3.80
N THR A 116 15.89 -2.31 4.88
CA THR A 116 15.02 -1.68 5.88
C THR A 116 15.61 -0.36 6.36
N SER A 117 14.76 0.66 6.43
CA SER A 117 15.14 1.98 6.91
C SER A 117 15.22 1.99 8.45
N LYS A 118 16.37 2.43 8.99
CA LYS A 118 16.60 2.56 10.42
C LYS A 118 17.45 3.80 10.69
N GLY A 119 16.92 4.73 11.50
CA GLY A 119 17.63 5.98 11.84
C GLY A 119 17.95 6.87 10.64
N GLY A 120 17.04 6.95 9.66
CA GLY A 120 17.23 7.75 8.44
C GLY A 120 18.20 7.16 7.42
N LYS A 121 18.71 5.94 7.64
CA LYS A 121 19.56 5.21 6.70
C LYS A 121 18.87 3.94 6.25
N LEU A 122 18.97 3.62 4.96
CA LEU A 122 18.55 2.33 4.44
C LEU A 122 19.69 1.32 4.62
N ARG A 123 19.45 0.26 5.39
CA ARG A 123 20.41 -0.85 5.53
C ARG A 123 20.04 -1.92 4.52
N LEU A 124 21.01 -2.37 3.72
CA LEU A 124 20.83 -3.39 2.70
C LEU A 124 21.53 -4.69 3.09
N HIS A 125 20.93 -5.80 2.71
CA HIS A 125 21.51 -7.13 2.65
C HIS A 125 21.31 -7.66 1.24
N THR A 126 22.40 -8.12 0.62
CA THR A 126 22.40 -8.62 -0.76
C THR A 126 23.13 -9.95 -0.82
N HIS A 127 22.89 -10.68 -1.91
CA HIS A 127 23.79 -11.74 -2.37
C HIS A 127 25.14 -11.13 -2.79
#